data_AF-A0AA39MMB5-F1
#
_entry.id   AF-A0AA39MMB5-F1
#
_cell.length_a   1.000
_cell.length_b   1.000
_cell.length_c   1.000
_cell.angle_alpha   90.00
_cell.angle_beta   90.00
_cell.angle_gamma   90.00
#
_symmetry.space_group_name_H-M   'P 1'
#
loop_
_entity.id
_entity.type
_entity.pdbx_description
1 polymer ?
#
loop_
_entity_poly.entity_id
_entity_poly.type
_entity_poly.pdbx_seq_one_letter_code
_entity_poly.pdbx_strand_id
1 'polypeptide(L)' 'WGATLNDFYWVQRIPEAPSGLTRMSGSRLAAWMKEIGEVGHAKEEIEWSEAEDQPREV' A
#
# COMPACT_ATOMS: atom_id res chain seq x y z
N TRP A 1 -7.43 -0.38 -7.50
CA TRP A 1 -6.81 -0.66 -6.19
C TRP A 1 -7.73 -0.35 -5.03
N GLY A 2 -8.64 -1.29 -4.79
CA GLY A 2 -9.70 -1.21 -3.78
C GLY A 2 -10.76 -2.31 -3.97
N ALA A 3 -10.44 -3.36 -4.73
CA ALA A 3 -11.40 -4.43 -5.07
C ALA A 3 -11.57 -5.45 -3.94
N THR A 4 -10.59 -5.56 -3.03
CA THR A 4 -10.65 -6.52 -1.92
C THR A 4 -10.76 -5.80 -0.57
N LEU A 5 -11.69 -6.26 0.27
CA LEU A 5 -11.91 -5.75 1.64
C LEU A 5 -10.67 -5.83 2.55
N ASN A 6 -9.65 -6.59 2.14
CA ASN A 6 -8.42 -6.85 2.89
C ASN A 6 -7.25 -5.92 2.53
N ASP A 7 -7.48 -4.91 1.69
CA ASP A 7 -6.41 -4.03 1.18
C ASP A 7 -6.03 -2.90 2.17
N PHE A 8 -6.19 -3.11 3.48
CA PHE A 8 -5.87 -2.11 4.52
C PHE A 8 -4.83 -2.64 5.51
N TYR A 9 -3.74 -1.90 5.65
CA TYR A 9 -2.59 -2.27 6.46
C TYR A 9 -2.36 -1.26 7.57
N TRP A 10 -1.88 -1.76 8.71
CA TRP A 10 -1.28 -0.93 9.73
C TRP A 10 0.22 -0.85 9.46
N VAL A 11 0.71 0.36 9.26
CA VAL A 11 2.11 0.62 8.93
C VAL A 11 2.73 1.57 9.93
N GLN A 12 3.96 1.23 10.33
CA GLN A 12 4.81 2.08 11.15
C GLN A 12 5.82 2.75 10.23
N ARG A 13 5.55 4.01 9.88
CA ARG A 13 6.38 4.79 8.93
C ARG A 13 7.43 5.65 9.62
N ILE A 14 7.39 5.72 10.96
CA ILE A 14 8.26 6.59 11.77
C ILE A 14 8.91 5.70 12.83
N PRO A 15 10.11 5.16 12.58
CA PRO A 15 10.82 4.30 13.54
C PRO A 15 11.04 4.97 14.91
N GLU A 16 11.16 6.29 14.94
CA GLU A 16 11.38 7.10 16.14
C GLU A 16 10.12 7.20 17.02
N ALA A 17 8.95 6.84 16.50
CA ALA A 17 7.67 6.87 17.21
C ALA A 17 7.02 5.48 17.22
N PRO A 18 7.44 4.56 18.11
CA PRO A 18 7.04 3.15 18.07
C PRO A 18 5.55 2.91 18.32
N SER A 19 4.86 3.87 18.94
CA SER A 19 3.40 3.83 19.16
C SER A 19 2.61 4.43 17.99
N GLY A 20 3.27 5.05 17.02
CA GLY A 20 2.66 5.63 15.84
C GLY A 20 2.30 4.56 14.81
N LEU A 21 1.02 4.25 14.70
CA LEU A 21 0.49 3.34 13.67
C LEU A 21 -0.43 4.12 12.73
N THR A 22 -0.16 4.06 11.43
CA THR A 22 -1.06 4.61 10.42
C THR A 22 -1.83 3.47 9.76
N ARG A 23 -3.15 3.59 9.64
CA ARG A 23 -3.95 2.71 8.80
C ARG A 23 -4.03 3.28 7.39
N MET A 24 -3.60 2.52 6.38
CA MET A 24 -3.62 2.95 4.98
C MET A 24 -4.09 1.82 4.07
N SER A 25 -4.62 2.18 2.90
CA SER A 25 -4.85 1.19 1.85
C SER A 25 -3.52 0.76 1.21
N GLY A 26 -3.42 -0.49 0.74
CA GLY A 26 -2.27 -0.98 -0.03
C GLY A 26 -1.99 -0.11 -1.25
N SER A 27 -3.06 0.37 -1.90
CA SER A 27 -3.00 1.33 -3.01
C SER A 27 -2.22 2.61 -2.72
N ARG A 28 -2.48 3.25 -1.56
CA ARG A 28 -1.78 4.47 -1.14
C ARG A 28 -0.37 4.17 -0.67
N LEU A 29 -0.17 3.01 -0.06
CA LEU A 29 1.15 2.56 0.37
C LEU A 29 2.07 2.31 -0.83
N ALA A 30 1.59 1.59 -1.85
CA ALA A 30 2.32 1.32 -3.08
C ALA A 30 2.66 2.62 -3.84
N ALA A 31 1.72 3.57 -3.91
CA ALA A 31 1.99 4.89 -4.50
C ALA A 31 3.10 5.64 -3.75
N TRP A 32 3.07 5.63 -2.41
CA TRP A 32 4.11 6.24 -1.58
C TRP A 32 5.47 5.56 -1.75
N MET A 33 5.51 4.22 -1.74
CA MET A 33 6.74 3.44 -1.93
C MET A 33 7.38 3.71 -3.29
N LYS A 34 6.58 3.92 -4.34
CA LYS A 34 7.07 4.38 -5.65
C LYS A 34 7.67 5.78 -5.61
N GLU A 35 7.03 6.72 -4.89
CA GLU A 35 7.50 8.10 -4.75
C GLU A 35 8.88 8.19 -4.07
N ILE A 36 9.10 7.39 -3.01
CA ILE A 36 10.37 7.37 -2.27
C ILE A 36 11.42 6.41 -2.87
N GLY A 37 11.07 5.66 -3.92
CA GLY A 37 11.96 4.69 -4.59
C GLY A 37 12.12 3.35 -3.86
N GLU A 38 11.34 3.07 -2.82
CA GLU A 38 11.38 1.83 -2.05
C GLU A 38 10.50 0.72 -2.69
N VAL A 39 10.75 0.41 -3.96
CA VAL A 39 10.00 -0.63 -4.70
C VAL A 39 10.70 -2.00 -4.70
N GLY A 40 11.87 -2.11 -4.05
CA GLY A 40 12.72 -3.30 -4.12
C GLY A 40 12.24 -4.50 -3.29
N HIS A 41 11.40 -4.27 -2.28
CA HIS A 41 11.06 -5.28 -1.28
C HIS A 41 9.79 -6.08 -1.59
N ALA A 42 8.86 -5.51 -2.34
CA ALA A 42 7.52 -6.07 -2.57
C ALA A 42 7.14 -5.98 -4.05
N LYS A 43 8.05 -6.42 -4.93
CA LYS A 43 7.89 -6.28 -6.39
C LYS A 43 6.68 -7.04 -6.91
N GLU A 44 6.47 -8.26 -6.43
CA GLU A 44 5.36 -9.12 -6.86
C GLU A 44 4.01 -8.51 -6.45
N GLU A 45 3.93 -7.96 -5.24
CA GLU A 45 2.74 -7.27 -4.74
C GLU A 45 2.50 -5.96 -5.49
N ILE A 46 3.55 -5.25 -5.91
CA ILE A 46 3.43 -4.04 -6.74
C ILE A 46 3.02 -4.38 -8.18
N GLU A 47 3.50 -5.49 -8.75
CA GLU A 47 3.12 -5.93 -10.10
C GLU A 47 1.71 -6.49 -10.15
N TRP A 48 1.36 -7.36 -9.19
CA TRP A 48 -0.03 -7.71 -8.92
C TRP A 48 -0.81 -6.43 -8.66
N SER A 49 -0.17 -5.43 -8.04
CA SER A 49 -0.75 -4.12 -7.89
C SER A 49 -1.23 -3.57 -9.22
N GLU A 50 -0.31 -3.22 -10.08
CA GLU A 50 -0.64 -2.60 -11.36
C GLU A 50 -1.60 -3.42 -12.26
N ALA A 51 -1.70 -4.73 -12.05
CA ALA A 51 -2.58 -5.63 -12.78
C ALA A 51 -4.05 -5.69 -12.30
N GLU A 52 -4.41 -5.28 -11.07
CA GLU A 52 -5.82 -5.32 -10.66
C GLU A 52 -6.66 -4.18 -11.26
N ASP A 53 -7.89 -4.53 -11.64
CA ASP A 53 -8.93 -3.61 -12.07
C ASP A 53 -9.20 -2.53 -11.01
N GLN A 54 -9.48 -1.31 -11.46
CA GLN A 54 -9.90 -0.25 -10.54
C GLN A 54 -11.27 -0.61 -9.94
N PRO A 55 -11.50 -0.31 -8.64
CA PRO A 55 -12.80 -0.52 -8.04
C PRO A 55 -13.86 0.20 -8.86
N ARG A 56 -14.93 -0.51 -9.21
CA ARG A 56 -16.07 0.04 -9.94
C ARG A 56 -17.02 0.65 -8.92
N GLU A 57 -17.46 1.88 -9.15
CA GLU A 57 -18.57 2.48 -8.41
C GLU A 57 -19.82 1.63 -8.65
N VAL A 58 -20.47 1.20 -7.57
CA VAL A 58 -21.78 0.51 -7.58
C VAL A 58 -22.86 1.45 -7.07
#